data_AF-A0A0C9S9S2-F1
#
_entry.id   AF-A0A0C9S9S2-F1
#
_cell.length_a   1.000
_cell.length_b   1.000
_cell.length_c   1.000
_cell.angle_alpha   90.00
_cell.angle_beta   90.00
_cell.angle_gamma   90.00
#
_symmetry.space_group_name_H-M   'P 1'
#
loop_
_entity.id
_entity.type
_entity.pdbx_description
1 polymer ?
#
loop_
_entity_poly.entity_id
_entity_poly.type
_entity_poly.pdbx_seq_one_letter_code
_entity_poly.pdbx_strand_id
1 'polypeptide(L)'
;MQSLRQVAGIVARVARLQTTSAATSAASSAVKAAPATGRRMKYPYTFTAKLVQFPYKFHFQNFWLVRYYLCGGFVIYFVFMVMPIHRAVNSPAAVAAHKERMRKQAEEHQHHH
;
A
#
# COMPACT_ATOMS: atom_id res chain seq x y z
N MET A 1 -27.28 32.03 38.49
CA MET A 1 -27.15 30.74 37.76
C MET A 1 -26.25 30.79 36.50
N GLN A 2 -25.55 31.90 36.18
CA GLN A 2 -24.71 31.99 34.97
C GLN A 2 -23.24 31.56 35.16
N SER A 3 -22.73 31.52 36.41
CA SER A 3 -21.32 31.19 36.71
C SER A 3 -20.97 29.72 36.48
N LEU A 4 -21.89 28.79 36.77
CA LEU A 4 -21.67 27.35 36.61
C LEU A 4 -21.46 26.91 35.15
N ARG A 5 -22.15 27.57 34.20
CA ARG A 5 -22.02 27.27 32.76
C ARG A 5 -20.68 27.77 32.20
N GLN A 6 -20.16 28.88 32.74
CA GLN A 6 -18.85 29.41 32.35
C GLN A 6 -17.71 28.54 32.89
N VAL A 7 -17.81 28.08 34.14
CA VAL A 7 -16.82 27.17 34.74
C VAL A 7 -16.76 25.83 34.00
N ALA A 8 -17.91 25.25 33.65
CA ALA A 8 -17.97 24.01 32.86
C ALA A 8 -17.31 24.16 31.47
N GLY A 9 -17.49 25.32 30.82
CA GLY A 9 -16.84 25.63 29.55
C GLY A 9 -15.32 25.76 29.64
N ILE A 10 -14.80 26.30 30.75
CA ILE A 10 -13.36 26.44 30.98
C ILE A 10 -12.73 25.08 31.27
N VAL A 11 -13.34 24.25 32.13
CA VAL A 11 -12.83 22.90 32.43
C VAL A 11 -12.81 22.01 31.19
N ALA A 12 -13.85 22.08 30.34
CA ALA A 12 -13.90 21.34 29.09
C ALA A 12 -12.81 21.78 28.09
N ARG A 13 -12.41 23.06 28.10
CA ARG A 13 -11.30 23.55 27.25
C ARG A 13 -9.95 23.11 27.78
N VAL A 14 -9.73 23.16 29.09
CA VAL A 14 -8.47 22.70 29.71
C VAL A 14 -8.26 21.19 29.53
N ALA A 15 -9.32 20.39 29.68
CA ALA A 15 -9.25 18.94 29.44
C ALA A 15 -8.86 18.60 27.99
N ARG A 16 -9.37 19.35 27.00
CA ARG A 16 -8.99 19.17 25.59
C ARG A 16 -7.53 19.52 25.32
N LEU A 17 -7.01 20.58 25.95
CA LEU A 17 -5.60 20.96 25.80
C LEU A 17 -4.65 19.89 26.38
N GLN A 18 -5.02 19.23 27.49
CA GLN A 18 -4.20 18.18 28.08
C GLN A 18 -4.16 16.88 27.25
N THR A 19 -5.25 16.54 26.55
CA THR A 19 -5.25 15.39 25.62
C THR A 19 -4.43 15.63 24.35
N THR A 20 -4.32 16.88 23.89
CA THR A 20 -3.49 17.20 22.72
C THR A 20 -1.99 17.23 23.02
N SER A 21 -1.58 17.56 24.25
CA SER A 21 -0.17 17.55 24.65
C SER A 21 0.37 16.14 24.91
N ALA A 22 -0.46 15.22 25.42
CA ALA A 22 -0.11 13.81 25.56
C ALA A 22 -0.05 13.07 24.20
N ALA A 23 -0.90 13.45 23.23
CA ALA A 23 -0.85 12.89 21.88
C ALA A 23 0.36 13.40 21.07
N THR A 24 0.87 14.61 21.35
CA THR A 24 2.10 15.12 20.70
C THR A 24 3.37 14.54 21.32
N SER A 25 3.38 14.18 22.60
CA SER A 25 4.52 13.46 23.21
C SER A 25 4.58 11.98 22.82
N ALA A 26 3.44 11.32 22.58
CA ALA A 26 3.40 9.97 22.03
C ALA A 26 3.74 9.90 20.53
N ALA A 27 3.55 10.98 19.77
CA ALA A 27 3.95 11.07 18.36
C ALA A 27 5.45 11.40 18.19
N SER A 28 6.18 11.73 19.26
CA SER A 28 7.60 12.12 19.22
C SER A 28 8.58 10.95 19.34
N SER A 29 8.11 9.71 19.49
CA SER A 29 8.97 8.51 19.50
C SER A 29 9.09 7.82 18.14
N ALA A 30 8.36 8.28 17.12
CA ALA A 30 8.64 7.94 15.74
C ALA A 30 9.77 8.85 15.25
N VAL A 31 11.00 8.31 15.18
CA VAL A 31 12.15 8.93 14.53
C VAL A 31 11.71 9.42 13.14
N LYS A 32 11.42 10.72 13.05
CA LYS A 32 11.15 11.40 11.80
C LYS A 32 12.47 11.40 11.04
N ALA A 33 12.60 10.44 10.13
CA ALA A 33 13.66 10.42 9.13
C ALA A 33 13.83 11.84 8.60
N ALA A 34 15.06 12.36 8.71
CA ALA A 34 15.40 13.70 8.27
C ALA A 34 14.83 13.95 6.86
N PRO A 35 14.31 15.15 6.56
CA PRO A 35 13.84 15.45 5.23
C PRO A 35 15.02 15.32 4.28
N ALA A 36 15.06 14.22 3.52
CA ALA A 36 16.00 14.03 2.44
C ALA A 36 15.92 15.28 1.57
N THR A 37 17.06 15.94 1.41
CA THR A 37 17.20 17.24 0.74
C THR A 37 16.36 17.28 -0.53
N GLY A 38 15.38 18.18 -0.60
CA GLY A 38 14.34 18.20 -1.65
C GLY A 38 14.84 18.44 -3.08
N ARG A 39 16.16 18.53 -3.28
CA ARG A 39 16.79 18.73 -4.59
C ARG A 39 17.22 17.38 -5.15
N ARG A 40 16.60 16.98 -6.26
CA ARG A 40 17.03 15.82 -7.06
C ARG A 40 18.51 15.99 -7.44
N MET A 41 19.33 14.96 -7.16
CA MET A 41 20.73 14.90 -7.60
C MET A 41 20.81 15.07 -9.13
N LYS A 42 21.82 15.79 -9.64
CA LYS A 42 21.99 15.97 -11.08
C LYS A 42 22.41 14.68 -11.81
N TYR A 43 23.26 13.88 -11.16
CA TYR A 43 23.75 12.61 -11.68
C TYR A 43 23.59 11.52 -10.62
N PRO A 44 22.45 10.79 -10.60
CA PRO A 44 22.23 9.73 -9.64
C PRO A 44 23.17 8.54 -9.92
N TYR A 45 23.96 8.17 -8.92
CA TYR A 45 24.91 7.04 -9.01
C TYR A 45 24.26 5.70 -8.68
N THR A 46 23.19 5.71 -7.87
CA THR A 46 22.44 4.49 -7.54
C THR A 46 21.34 4.22 -8.56
N PHE A 47 21.07 2.93 -8.80
CA PHE A 47 20.03 2.50 -9.72
C PHE A 47 18.64 3.02 -9.32
N THR A 48 18.34 2.99 -8.02
CA THR A 48 17.08 3.51 -7.47
C THR A 48 16.91 5.00 -7.73
N ALA A 49 17.96 5.80 -7.55
CA ALA A 49 17.90 7.24 -7.81
C ALA A 49 17.77 7.54 -9.32
N LYS A 50 18.33 6.71 -10.20
CA LYS A 50 18.14 6.83 -11.66
C LYS A 50 16.67 6.61 -12.06
N LEU A 51 16.03 5.59 -11.48
CA LEU A 51 14.60 5.32 -11.73
C LEU A 51 13.72 6.49 -11.25
N VAL A 52 13.89 6.92 -10.01
CA VAL A 52 13.08 8.02 -9.44
C VAL A 52 13.18 9.32 -10.25
N GLN A 53 14.36 9.58 -10.84
CA GLN A 53 14.59 10.79 -11.63
C GLN A 53 14.23 10.64 -13.11
N PHE A 54 13.87 9.44 -13.58
CA PHE A 54 13.50 9.23 -14.96
C PHE A 54 12.22 10.01 -15.31
N PRO A 55 12.17 10.78 -16.41
CA PRO A 55 11.01 11.59 -16.76
C PRO A 55 9.92 10.72 -17.39
N TYR A 56 9.23 9.93 -16.56
CA TYR A 56 8.19 8.99 -16.99
C TYR A 56 7.07 9.67 -17.78
N LYS A 57 6.58 10.82 -17.30
CA LYS A 57 5.49 11.57 -17.96
C LYS A 57 5.87 11.97 -19.39
N PHE A 58 7.10 12.45 -19.60
CA PHE A 58 7.58 12.87 -20.92
C PHE A 58 7.59 11.69 -21.90
N HIS A 59 8.12 10.54 -21.50
CA HIS A 59 8.15 9.35 -22.35
C HIS A 59 6.75 8.79 -22.62
N PHE A 60 5.86 8.84 -21.63
CA PHE A 60 4.51 8.33 -21.81
C PHE A 60 3.65 9.19 -22.75
N GLN A 61 3.89 10.50 -22.78
CA GLN A 61 3.16 11.43 -23.65
C GLN A 61 3.72 11.51 -25.07
N ASN A 62 5.05 11.48 -25.22
CA ASN A 62 5.69 11.67 -26.53
C ASN A 62 5.99 10.36 -27.26
N PHE A 63 6.14 9.24 -26.53
CA PHE A 63 6.52 7.97 -27.14
C PHE A 63 5.28 7.08 -27.31
N TRP A 64 4.83 6.96 -28.56
CA TRP A 64 3.65 6.16 -28.90
C TRP A 64 3.76 4.70 -28.43
N LEU A 65 5.00 4.16 -28.44
CA LEU A 65 5.29 2.76 -28.27
C LEU A 65 5.13 2.41 -26.81
N VAL A 66 5.65 3.24 -25.92
CA VAL A 66 5.48 3.05 -24.47
C VAL A 66 4.00 3.04 -24.13
N ARG A 67 3.20 3.95 -24.70
CA ARG A 67 1.76 4.00 -24.45
C ARG A 67 1.02 2.77 -24.97
N TYR A 68 1.21 2.38 -26.22
CA TYR A 68 0.49 1.23 -26.81
C TYR A 68 1.01 -0.11 -26.34
N TYR A 69 2.32 -0.25 -26.14
CA TYR A 69 2.92 -1.48 -25.67
C TYR A 69 2.58 -1.74 -24.20
N LEU A 70 2.67 -0.73 -23.33
CA LEU A 70 2.29 -0.91 -21.93
C LEU A 70 0.77 -0.99 -21.78
N CYS A 71 0.00 -0.01 -22.27
CA CYS A 71 -1.45 -0.03 -22.04
C CYS A 71 -2.14 -1.11 -22.89
N GLY A 72 -1.85 -1.16 -24.19
CA GLY A 72 -2.45 -2.15 -25.09
C GLY A 72 -1.96 -3.57 -24.78
N GLY A 73 -0.65 -3.75 -24.58
CA GLY A 73 -0.09 -5.04 -24.19
C GLY A 73 -0.62 -5.52 -22.83
N PHE A 74 -0.79 -4.62 -21.86
CA PHE A 74 -1.39 -4.97 -20.57
C PHE A 74 -2.86 -5.42 -20.72
N VAL A 75 -3.66 -4.72 -21.53
CA VAL A 75 -5.05 -5.12 -21.78
C VAL A 75 -5.11 -6.49 -22.46
N ILE A 76 -4.30 -6.71 -23.50
CA ILE A 76 -4.24 -8.01 -24.21
C ILE A 76 -3.79 -9.12 -23.25
N TYR A 77 -2.72 -8.90 -22.49
CA TYR A 77 -2.23 -9.85 -21.50
C TYR A 77 -3.30 -10.20 -20.46
N PHE A 78 -3.99 -9.19 -19.92
CA PHE A 78 -5.00 -9.42 -18.89
C PHE A 78 -6.22 -10.17 -19.43
N VAL A 79 -6.70 -9.80 -20.62
CA VAL A 79 -7.89 -10.41 -21.24
C VAL A 79 -7.61 -11.83 -21.74
N PHE A 80 -6.48 -12.05 -22.43
CA PHE A 80 -6.21 -13.32 -23.10
C PHE A 80 -5.41 -14.33 -22.27
N MET A 81 -4.62 -13.88 -21.29
CA MET A 81 -3.91 -14.80 -20.39
C MET A 81 -4.53 -14.82 -18.99
N VAL A 82 -4.60 -13.67 -18.32
CA VAL A 82 -4.94 -13.66 -16.89
C VAL A 82 -6.38 -14.12 -16.64
N MET A 83 -7.35 -13.61 -17.40
CA MET A 83 -8.76 -13.96 -17.24
C MET A 83 -9.08 -15.45 -17.46
N PRO A 84 -8.64 -16.11 -18.54
CA PRO A 84 -8.91 -17.54 -18.72
C PRO A 84 -8.19 -18.41 -17.69
N ILE A 85 -6.96 -18.07 -17.30
CA ILE A 85 -6.24 -18.79 -16.23
C ILE A 85 -7.01 -18.67 -14.92
N HIS A 86 -7.44 -17.45 -14.57
CA HIS A 86 -8.22 -17.22 -13.36
C HIS A 86 -9.53 -18.03 -13.36
N ARG A 87 -10.22 -18.13 -14.50
CA ARG A 87 -11.44 -18.95 -14.63
C ARG A 87 -11.16 -20.44 -14.53
N ALA A 88 -10.06 -20.92 -15.12
CA ALA A 88 -9.68 -22.33 -15.08
C ALA A 88 -9.29 -22.78 -13.66
N VAL A 89 -8.48 -21.98 -12.98
CA VAL A 89 -8.02 -22.26 -11.61
C VAL A 89 -9.19 -22.24 -10.61
N ASN A 90 -10.15 -21.34 -10.78
CA ASN A 90 -11.32 -21.23 -9.91
C ASN A 90 -12.52 -22.09 -10.36
N SER A 91 -12.30 -23.05 -11.26
CA SER A 91 -13.35 -24.01 -11.63
C SER A 91 -13.73 -24.87 -10.41
N PRO A 92 -15.01 -25.26 -10.25
CA PRO A 92 -15.46 -26.01 -9.07
C PRO A 92 -14.72 -27.34 -8.91
N ALA A 93 -14.33 -27.99 -10.01
CA ALA A 93 -13.53 -29.21 -10.01
C ALA A 93 -12.10 -28.97 -9.47
N ALA A 94 -11.43 -27.91 -9.90
CA ALA A 94 -10.09 -27.57 -9.42
C ALA A 94 -10.10 -27.18 -7.93
N VAL A 95 -11.13 -26.45 -7.49
CA VAL A 95 -11.32 -26.08 -6.08
C VAL A 95 -11.59 -27.33 -5.22
N ALA A 96 -12.40 -28.28 -5.68
CA ALA A 96 -12.64 -29.54 -4.98
C ALA A 96 -11.35 -30.37 -4.84
N ALA A 97 -10.62 -30.54 -5.94
CA ALA A 97 -9.33 -31.24 -5.92
C ALA A 97 -8.31 -30.57 -4.99
N HIS A 98 -8.29 -29.24 -4.94
CA HIS A 98 -7.44 -28.51 -4.02
C HIS A 98 -7.82 -28.77 -2.56
N LYS A 99 -9.11 -28.75 -2.22
CA LYS A 99 -9.60 -29.08 -0.87
C LYS A 99 -9.21 -30.49 -0.46
N GLU A 100 -9.32 -31.47 -1.35
CA GLU A 100 -8.89 -32.84 -1.09
C GLU A 100 -7.38 -32.95 -0.84
N ARG A 101 -6.55 -32.26 -1.64
CA ARG A 101 -5.10 -32.21 -1.40
C ARG A 101 -4.77 -31.57 -0.05
N MET A 102 -5.46 -30.49 0.32
CA MET A 102 -5.24 -29.82 1.61
C MET A 102 -5.62 -30.70 2.80
N ARG A 103 -6.68 -31.51 2.67
CA ARG A 103 -7.04 -32.50 3.69
C ARG A 103 -5.95 -33.56 3.88
N LYS A 104 -5.44 -34.13 2.78
CA LYS A 104 -4.33 -35.10 2.81
C LYS A 104 -3.06 -34.50 3.41
N GLN A 105 -2.71 -33.27 3.03
CA GLN A 105 -1.56 -32.57 3.60
C GLN A 105 -1.73 -32.30 5.11
N ALA A 106 -2.93 -31.95 5.56
CA ALA A 106 -3.22 -31.76 6.98
C ALA A 106 -3.12 -33.09 7.76
N GLU A 107 -3.61 -34.19 7.20
CA GLU A 107 -3.48 -35.54 7.78
C GLU A 107 -2.00 -35.96 7.87
N GLU A 108 -1.22 -35.78 6.79
CA GLU A 108 0.23 -36.04 6.78
C GLU A 108 0.96 -35.20 7.84
N HIS A 109 0.66 -33.91 7.97
CA HIS A 109 1.27 -33.05 8.99
C HIS A 109 0.89 -33.50 10.41
N GLN A 110 -0.34 -33.98 10.63
CA GLN A 110 -0.76 -34.53 11.93
C GLN A 110 -0.06 -35.85 12.27
N HIS A 111 0.31 -36.65 11.28
CA HIS A 111 1.07 -37.89 11.49
C HIS A 111 2.58 -37.68 11.68
N HIS A 112 3.10 -36.51 11.32
CA HIS A 112 4.52 -36.13 11.47
C HIS A 112 4.82 -35.25 12.70
N HIS A 113 3.81 -34.99 13.56
CA HIS A 113 3.95 -34.37 14.88
C HIS A 113 3.86 -35.43 15.98
#